data_AF-A0A0M3JCA6-F1
#
_entry.id   AF-A0A0M3JCA6-F1
#
_cell.length_a   1.000
_cell.length_b   1.000
_cell.length_c   1.000
_cell.angle_alpha   90.00
_cell.angle_beta   90.00
_cell.angle_gamma   90.00
#
_symmetry.space_group_name_H-M   'P 1'
#
loop_
_entity.id
_entity.type
_entity.pdbx_description
1 polymer ?
#
loop_
_entity_poly.entity_id
_entity_poly.type
_entity_poly.pdbx_seq_one_letter_code
_entity_poly.pdbx_strand_id
1 'polypeptide(L)'
;MTANELMGNAWIVQCSRALDIRLYESDFSNDSKWLDMMDILNEYINGICAINNDLLIKPMEEISNTLLTRRCEKENDDENQTKKHKIQRLTPSSLDELGSSPLLQPA
;
A
#
# COMPACT_ATOMS: atom_id res chain seq x y z
N MET A 1 24.78 -7.50 12.60
CA MET A 1 25.82 -7.59 13.65
C MET A 1 25.17 -7.24 14.97
N THR A 2 25.28 -8.12 15.96
CA THR A 2 24.76 -7.88 17.31
C THR A 2 25.73 -7.02 18.12
N ALA A 3 25.27 -6.45 19.24
CA ALA A 3 26.14 -5.70 20.14
C ALA A 3 27.32 -6.55 20.64
N ASN A 4 27.10 -7.85 20.91
CA ASN A 4 28.15 -8.76 21.37
C ASN A 4 29.21 -9.01 20.29
N GLU A 5 28.80 -9.14 19.03
CA GLU A 5 29.73 -9.27 17.90
C GLU A 5 30.55 -7.99 17.68
N LEU A 6 29.93 -6.82 17.82
CA LEU A 6 30.62 -5.52 17.77
C LEU A 6 31.67 -5.40 18.87
N MET A 7 31.32 -5.80 20.09
CA MET A 7 32.24 -5.79 21.24
C MET A 7 33.34 -6.85 21.14
N GLY A 8 33.23 -7.80 20.22
CA GLY A 8 34.33 -8.72 19.87
C GLY A 8 35.33 -8.13 18.88
N ASN A 9 35.04 -6.97 18.29
CA ASN A 9 35.92 -6.35 17.29
C ASN A 9 37.21 -5.83 17.95
N ALA A 10 38.36 -6.20 17.38
CA ALA A 10 39.68 -5.84 17.91
C ALA A 10 39.89 -4.31 18.05
N TRP A 11 39.33 -3.51 17.14
CA TRP A 11 39.41 -2.05 17.21
C TRP A 11 38.66 -1.49 18.43
N ILE A 12 37.54 -2.12 18.81
CA ILE A 12 36.72 -1.72 19.96
C ILE A 12 37.35 -2.22 21.26
N VAL A 13 37.77 -3.50 21.31
CA VAL A 13 38.37 -4.11 22.51
C VAL A 13 39.73 -3.50 22.86
N GLN A 14 40.52 -3.15 21.85
CA GLN A 14 41.87 -2.61 22.03
C GLN A 14 41.94 -1.13 21.68
N CYS A 15 40.84 -0.39 21.87
CA CYS A 15 40.76 1.03 21.53
C CYS A 15 41.85 1.88 22.22
N SER A 16 42.33 1.46 23.41
CA SER A 16 43.45 2.11 24.10
C SER A 16 44.79 2.00 23.36
N ARG A 17 44.89 1.09 22.39
CA ARG A 17 46.05 0.91 21.48
C ARG A 17 45.72 1.40 20.07
N ALA A 18 44.56 2.01 19.86
CA ALA A 18 44.22 2.58 18.57
C ALA A 18 45.26 3.65 18.19
N LEU A 19 45.53 3.77 16.90
CA LEU A 19 46.46 4.75 16.38
C LEU A 19 45.94 6.15 16.72
N ASP A 20 46.81 6.99 17.29
CA ASP A 20 46.55 8.40 17.56
C ASP A 20 46.61 9.19 16.25
N ILE A 21 45.59 9.01 15.42
CA ILE A 21 45.42 9.67 14.13
C ILE A 21 44.54 10.90 14.36
N ARG A 22 45.02 12.07 13.94
CA ARG A 22 44.18 13.27 13.91
C ARG A 22 43.07 13.08 12.87
N LEU A 23 41.82 13.12 13.33
CA LEU A 23 40.64 13.16 12.48
C LEU A 23 40.24 14.62 12.23
N TYR A 24 39.81 14.92 11.01
CA TYR A 24 39.35 16.26 10.60
C TYR A 24 37.86 16.48 10.94
N GLU A 25 37.45 16.03 12.13
CA GLU A 25 36.02 15.98 12.51
C GLU A 25 35.49 17.36 12.93
N SER A 26 36.37 18.23 13.43
CA SER A 26 36.02 19.57 13.93
C SER A 26 35.54 20.55 12.86
N ASP A 27 35.83 20.29 11.58
CA ASP A 27 35.46 21.19 10.49
C ASP A 27 34.03 20.92 9.97
N PHE A 28 33.39 19.81 10.39
CA PHE A 28 32.07 19.40 9.91
C PHE A 28 30.90 19.80 10.82
N SER A 29 31.15 20.17 12.08
CA SER A 29 30.07 20.39 13.06
C SER A 29 29.31 21.71 12.90
N ASN A 30 29.79 22.63 12.05
CA ASN A 30 29.18 23.94 11.79
C ASN A 30 28.61 24.09 10.37
N ASP A 31 28.60 23.01 9.58
CA ASP A 31 28.04 23.02 8.22
C ASP A 31 26.53 22.79 8.30
N SER A 32 25.73 23.59 7.58
CA SER A 32 24.27 23.39 7.48
C SER A 32 23.93 21.97 6.99
N LYS A 33 24.83 21.36 6.24
CA LYS A 33 24.71 19.97 5.78
C LYS A 33 24.73 18.94 6.92
N TRP A 34 25.34 19.26 8.06
CA TRP A 34 25.27 18.39 9.24
C TRP A 34 23.83 18.26 9.72
N LEU A 35 23.09 19.37 9.73
CA LEU A 35 21.69 19.37 10.18
C LEU A 35 20.82 18.57 9.22
N ASP A 36 20.99 18.78 7.91
CA ASP A 36 20.31 18.00 6.88
C ASP A 36 20.61 16.49 7.02
N MET A 37 21.87 16.13 7.30
CA MET A 37 22.28 14.74 7.53
C MET A 37 21.60 14.14 8.77
N MET A 38 21.46 14.92 9.85
CA MET A 38 20.78 14.43 11.05
C MET A 38 19.27 14.29 10.87
N ASP A 39 18.64 15.17 10.09
CA ASP A 39 17.23 15.02 9.73
C ASP A 39 17.00 13.73 8.93
N ILE A 40 17.87 13.45 7.96
CA ILE A 40 17.85 12.20 7.20
C ILE A 40 18.04 11.00 8.15
N LEU A 41 19.04 11.05 9.04
CA LEU A 41 19.30 9.96 9.99
C LEU A 41 18.07 9.70 10.89
N ASN A 42 17.41 10.76 11.35
CA ASN A 42 16.20 10.64 12.17
C ASN A 42 15.05 9.99 11.40
N GLU A 43 14.85 10.34 10.13
CA GLU A 43 13.85 9.68 9.28
C GLU A 43 14.13 8.17 9.14
N TYR A 44 15.39 7.81 8.88
CA TYR A 44 15.79 6.39 8.78
C TYR A 44 15.62 5.64 10.10
N ILE A 45 16.01 6.24 11.23
CA ILE A 45 15.84 5.62 12.55
C ILE A 45 14.35 5.40 12.83
N ASN A 46 13.48 6.37 12.55
CA ASN A 46 12.04 6.23 12.71
C ASN A 46 11.45 5.14 11.81
N GLY A 47 12.00 4.92 10.62
CA GLY A 47 11.60 3.80 9.75
C GLY A 47 12.09 2.43 10.22
N ILE A 48 13.26 2.35 10.85
CA ILE A 48 13.84 1.10 11.37
C ILE A 48 13.21 0.71 12.71
N CYS A 49 13.03 1.67 13.60
CA CYS A 49 12.32 1.48 14.85
C CYS A 49 10.84 1.31 14.52
N ALA A 50 10.37 0.06 14.44
CA ALA A 50 8.94 -0.21 14.35
C ALA A 50 8.23 0.60 15.44
N ILE A 51 7.42 1.57 15.02
CA ILE A 51 6.66 2.40 15.91
C ILE A 51 5.61 1.47 16.50
N ASN A 52 5.86 0.90 17.68
CA ASN A 52 4.90 0.09 18.43
C ASN A 52 3.63 0.87 18.82
N ASN A 53 3.55 2.16 18.45
CA ASN A 53 2.37 3.02 18.56
C ASN A 53 1.59 3.12 17.24
N ASP A 54 1.98 2.40 16.18
CA ASP A 54 1.21 2.38 14.94
C ASP A 54 -0.17 1.79 15.24
N LEU A 55 -1.20 2.55 14.86
CA LEU A 55 -2.59 2.13 14.98
C LEU A 55 -2.75 0.74 14.34
N LEU A 56 -3.14 -0.24 15.15
CA LEU A 56 -3.52 -1.54 14.65
C LEU A 56 -4.72 -1.37 13.72
N ILE A 57 -4.50 -1.63 12.43
CA ILE A 57 -5.58 -1.62 11.44
C ILE A 57 -6.54 -2.74 11.81
N LYS A 58 -7.80 -2.39 12.08
CA LYS A 58 -8.84 -3.35 12.43
C LYS A 58 -9.07 -4.34 11.27
N PRO A 59 -9.60 -5.54 11.53
CA PRO A 59 -10.08 -6.44 10.47
C PRO A 59 -11.11 -5.73 9.57
N MET A 60 -11.16 -6.10 8.29
CA MET A 60 -11.96 -5.40 7.26
C MET A 60 -13.45 -5.31 7.63
N GLU A 61 -13.95 -6.30 8.37
CA GLU A 61 -15.31 -6.40 8.86
C GLU A 61 -15.65 -5.32 9.91
N GLU A 62 -14.64 -4.82 10.61
CA GLU A 62 -14.76 -3.82 11.67
C GLU A 62 -14.35 -2.40 11.23
N ILE A 63 -13.75 -2.26 10.03
CA ILE A 63 -13.37 -0.97 9.48
C ILE A 63 -14.61 -0.30 8.88
N SER A 64 -15.00 0.83 9.46
CA SER A 64 -15.96 1.75 8.85
C SER A 64 -15.27 3.06 8.51
N ASN A 65 -15.10 3.32 7.22
CA ASN A 65 -14.73 4.64 6.72
C ASN A 65 -15.60 5.02 5.52
N THR A 66 -15.73 6.32 5.26
CA THR A 66 -16.62 6.87 4.23
C THR A 66 -16.33 6.35 2.82
N LEU A 67 -15.09 6.00 2.49
CA LEU A 67 -14.73 5.43 1.20
C LEU A 67 -15.20 3.98 1.07
N LEU A 68 -15.03 3.18 2.13
CA LEU A 68 -15.47 1.78 2.18
C LEU A 68 -17.00 1.69 2.16
N THR A 69 -17.68 2.51 2.97
CA THR A 69 -19.15 2.57 2.98
C THR A 69 -19.70 2.87 1.59
N ARG A 70 -19.16 3.89 0.89
CA ARG A 70 -19.59 4.24 -0.48
C ARG A 70 -19.36 3.11 -1.50
N ARG A 71 -18.26 2.35 -1.38
CA ARG A 71 -18.00 1.21 -2.27
C ARG A 71 -18.97 0.05 -2.01
N CYS A 72 -19.23 -0.27 -0.74
CA CYS A 72 -20.21 -1.29 -0.37
C CYS A 72 -21.63 -0.91 -0.82
N GLU A 73 -22.02 0.35 -0.69
CA GLU A 73 -23.31 0.86 -1.20
C GLU A 73 -23.42 0.70 -2.72
N LYS A 74 -22.37 1.09 -3.45
CA LYS A 74 -22.35 0.96 -4.91
C LYS A 74 -22.40 -0.49 -5.40
N GLU A 75 -21.67 -1.39 -4.74
CA GLU A 75 -21.70 -2.82 -5.05
C GLU A 75 -23.10 -3.42 -4.81
N ASN A 76 -23.75 -3.06 -3.71
CA ASN A 76 -25.13 -3.47 -3.42
C ASN A 76 -26.13 -2.91 -4.44
N ASP A 77 -25.95 -1.68 -4.90
CA ASP A 77 -26.79 -1.06 -5.93
C ASP A 77 -26.59 -1.73 -7.30
N ASP A 78 -25.35 -2.04 -7.68
CA ASP A 78 -25.02 -2.73 -8.92
C ASP A 78 -25.58 -4.17 -8.92
N GLU A 79 -25.50 -4.88 -7.78
CA GLU A 79 -26.08 -6.21 -7.60
C GLU A 79 -27.61 -6.18 -7.65
N ASN A 80 -28.23 -5.15 -7.08
CA ASN A 80 -29.68 -4.93 -7.15
C ASN A 80 -30.15 -4.54 -8.55
N GLN A 81 -29.35 -3.80 -9.32
CA GLN A 81 -29.65 -3.47 -10.72
C GLN A 81 -29.51 -4.69 -11.65
N THR A 82 -28.47 -5.52 -11.47
CA THR A 82 -28.31 -6.76 -12.25
C THR A 82 -29.41 -7.78 -11.94
N LYS A 83 -29.87 -7.88 -10.68
CA LYS A 83 -31.02 -8.71 -10.31
C LYS A 83 -32.34 -8.21 -10.95
N LYS A 84 -32.56 -6.89 -11.01
CA LYS A 84 -33.74 -6.29 -11.67
C LYS A 84 -33.74 -6.47 -13.19
N HIS A 85 -32.59 -6.35 -13.86
CA HIS A 85 -32.51 -6.58 -15.31
C HIS A 85 -32.71 -8.03 -15.72
N LYS A 86 -32.54 -8.99 -14.81
CA LYS A 86 -32.79 -10.42 -15.10
C LYS A 86 -34.29 -10.77 -15.16
N ILE A 87 -35.18 -9.93 -14.60
CA ILE A 87 -36.63 -10.19 -14.55
C ILE A 87 -37.36 -9.73 -15.84
N GLN A 88 -36.75 -8.90 -16.70
CA GLN A 88 -37.41 -8.39 -17.92
C GLN A 88 -37.15 -9.21 -19.20
N ARG A 89 -36.44 -10.34 -19.13
CA ARG A 89 -36.05 -11.13 -20.31
C ARG A 89 -36.77 -12.48 -20.44
N LEU A 90 -38.05 -12.58 -20.07
CA LEU A 90 -38.88 -13.74 -20.39
C LEU A 90 -40.34 -13.33 -20.66
N THR A 91 -40.60 -12.84 -21.87
CA THR A 91 -41.91 -13.01 -22.52
C THR A 91 -41.66 -13.39 -23.98
N PRO A 92 -41.79 -14.67 -24.37
CA PRO A 92 -41.91 -15.00 -25.78
C PRO A 92 -43.30 -14.56 -26.24
N SER A 93 -43.34 -13.50 -27.05
CA SER A 93 -44.53 -13.17 -27.84
C SER A 93 -44.65 -14.25 -28.92
N SER A 94 -45.52 -15.24 -28.69
CA SER A 94 -46.00 -16.16 -29.72
C SER A 94 -47.23 -15.52 -30.36
N LEU A 95 -47.06 -15.08 -31.61
CA LEU A 95 -48.14 -14.79 -32.54
C LEU A 95 -47.65 -15.29 -33.90
N ASP A 96 -47.65 -16.62 -34.03
CA ASP A 96 -47.65 -17.27 -35.34
C ASP A 96 -49.07 -17.12 -35.91
N GLU A 97 -49.23 -16.27 -36.92
CA GLU A 97 -50.11 -16.50 -38.07
C GLU A 97 -49.99 -15.31 -39.03
N LEU A 98 -49.33 -15.54 -40.17
CA LEU A 98 -49.82 -15.24 -41.53
C LEU A 98 -48.65 -15.08 -42.50
N GLY A 99 -48.64 -15.96 -43.50
CA GLY A 99 -48.40 -15.55 -44.89
C GLY A 99 -46.96 -15.58 -45.38
N SER A 100 -46.66 -16.66 -46.11
CA SER A 100 -46.01 -16.63 -47.44
C SER A 100 -44.68 -15.88 -47.62
N SER A 101 -43.62 -16.68 -47.77
CA SER A 101 -42.40 -16.47 -48.59
C SER A 101 -42.63 -15.78 -49.95
N PRO A 102 -41.59 -15.37 -50.75
CA PRO A 102 -40.14 -15.61 -50.61
C PRO A 102 -39.16 -14.46 -51.05
N LEU A 103 -37.85 -14.73 -50.87
CA LEU A 103 -36.69 -14.42 -51.75
C LEU A 103 -36.17 -12.98 -51.92
N LEU A 104 -34.92 -12.75 -51.49
CA LEU A 104 -33.80 -12.34 -52.38
C LEU A 104 -32.44 -12.53 -51.66
N GLN A 105 -31.55 -13.28 -52.31
CA GLN A 105 -30.15 -13.50 -51.92
C GLN A 105 -29.26 -12.29 -52.30
N PRO A 106 -28.09 -12.13 -51.63
CA PRO A 106 -27.19 -11.00 -51.83
C PRO A 106 -26.27 -11.14 -53.04
N ALA A 107 -25.80 -10.00 -53.54
CA ALA A 107 -24.57 -9.85 -54.32
C ALA A 107 -23.58 -9.00 -53.51
#